data_AF-A0A450S6T0-F1
#
_entry.id   AF-A0A450S6T0-F1
#
_cell.length_a   1.000
_cell.length_b   1.000
_cell.length_c   1.000
_cell.angle_alpha   90.00
_cell.angle_beta   90.00
_cell.angle_gamma   90.00
#
_symmetry.space_group_name_H-M   'P 1'
#
loop_
_entity.id
_entity.type
_entity.pdbx_description
1 polymer ?
#
loop_
_entity_poly.entity_id
_entity_poly.type
_entity_poly.pdbx_seq_one_letter_code
_entity_poly.pdbx_strand_id
1 'polypeptide(L)'
;MDSNTDTITRYHEATKHHPHRYARSLGYMDWATQPDPFRRFSGAPRVALPPPKVEEDHRDIRYEDVFVPGKVSPQPLSAASVGRFFEFSLAISAWKQAGQNRWALRVNPSSGNLHPTEGYCLLPPLEGIHAAPGVYHYAPREHALERRGEFAREIWRLLPPGVFLVGLSSIAWREAWKYGERAFRYCQHDCGHAYLALDVAARLLGWHLTLLDTVGDQSIAAILGLDRTGDFLANEEEIPEMLMAVWFEPQSGITRTVLPEPLFRGVAEGAWFGKAEPLSCSHHDWALIRAVDRATKKPEGVKAPPAASGAGAGFREEIPDRHLPYRHGFSAWQVIRKRRSAVAMDGVTSLERRAFYRMLARVVDARGNLPWQPKVHLALFVHRVEGIAPGLYFLVRDPALGAAFREAFHRHFRWETPPDCPAHLPLYLLQEGDLTGIASNLSCAQDIAGDSAFSTGMIAEFQSSLKCHGPWFYKRLFWETGMIGQLLYLEAEAAGLSGTGIGCFFDDAVHELLGLRDLTFQSLYHFTVGGAARDPRLVLRAGE
;
A
#
# COMPACT_ATOMS: atom_id res chain seq x y z
N MET A 1 -15.37 24.84 -11.31
CA MET A 1 -15.02 23.48 -10.89
C MET A 1 -15.55 23.30 -9.47
N ASP A 2 -15.80 22.07 -9.01
CA ASP A 2 -16.20 21.82 -7.63
C ASP A 2 -15.10 22.30 -6.66
N SER A 3 -15.48 22.99 -5.58
CA SER A 3 -14.58 23.59 -4.58
C SER A 3 -13.58 22.58 -4.01
N ASN A 4 -14.00 21.32 -3.88
CA ASN A 4 -13.15 20.23 -3.39
C ASN A 4 -12.12 19.77 -4.41
N THR A 5 -12.47 19.66 -5.69
CA THR A 5 -11.53 19.32 -6.78
C THR A 5 -10.45 20.40 -6.94
N ASP A 6 -10.84 21.68 -6.79
CA ASP A 6 -9.88 22.79 -6.80
C ASP A 6 -8.94 22.73 -5.59
N THR A 7 -9.47 22.33 -4.42
CA THR A 7 -8.65 22.14 -3.20
C THR A 7 -7.63 21.03 -3.38
N ILE A 8 -8.01 19.91 -4.00
CA ILE A 8 -7.08 18.81 -4.31
C ILE A 8 -6.04 19.22 -5.32
N THR A 9 -6.43 19.91 -6.39
CA THR A 9 -5.49 20.43 -7.39
C THR A 9 -4.47 21.37 -6.74
N ARG A 10 -4.94 22.30 -5.89
CA ARG A 10 -4.07 23.20 -5.11
C ARG A 10 -3.15 22.45 -4.16
N TYR A 11 -3.66 21.45 -3.43
CA TYR A 11 -2.86 20.62 -2.54
C TYR A 11 -1.78 19.87 -3.31
N HIS A 12 -2.15 19.24 -4.44
CA HIS A 12 -1.22 18.52 -5.28
C HIS A 12 -0.10 19.46 -5.74
N GLU A 13 -0.43 20.59 -6.34
CA GLU A 13 0.57 21.56 -6.82
C GLU A 13 1.46 22.12 -5.70
N ALA A 14 0.89 22.49 -4.55
CA ALA A 14 1.63 23.03 -3.41
C ALA A 14 2.61 22.03 -2.80
N THR A 15 2.33 20.72 -2.93
CA THR A 15 3.13 19.67 -2.33
C THR A 15 4.10 19.00 -3.28
N LYS A 16 4.23 19.46 -4.53
CA LYS A 16 5.27 19.01 -5.46
C LYS A 16 6.67 19.38 -4.96
N HIS A 17 7.67 18.55 -5.30
CA HIS A 17 9.06 18.96 -5.21
C HIS A 17 9.52 19.55 -6.55
N HIS A 18 10.30 20.62 -6.46
CA HIS A 18 11.01 21.22 -7.60
C HIS A 18 12.50 21.29 -7.26
N PRO A 19 13.39 21.34 -8.27
CA PRO A 19 14.84 21.36 -8.06
C PRO A 19 15.35 22.40 -7.05
N HIS A 20 14.67 23.55 -6.95
CA HIS A 20 15.03 24.64 -6.04
C HIS A 20 13.97 24.94 -4.97
N ARG A 21 12.93 24.11 -4.86
CA ARG A 21 11.80 24.30 -3.94
C ARG A 21 11.20 22.94 -3.59
N TYR A 22 11.68 22.34 -2.51
CA TYR A 22 11.04 21.15 -1.94
C TYR A 22 9.68 21.54 -1.32
N ALA A 23 8.76 20.57 -1.23
CA ALA A 23 7.52 20.74 -0.49
C ALA A 23 7.79 21.23 0.94
N ARG A 24 6.92 22.11 1.44
CA ARG A 24 7.15 22.80 2.71
C ARG A 24 7.12 21.84 3.89
N SER A 25 8.14 21.94 4.73
CA SER A 25 8.28 21.28 6.03
C SER A 25 8.86 22.29 7.04
N LEU A 26 9.16 21.85 8.27
CA LEU A 26 9.81 22.72 9.26
C LEU A 26 11.24 23.13 8.86
N GLY A 27 11.88 22.42 7.93
CA GLY A 27 13.28 22.64 7.55
C GLY A 27 14.31 22.06 8.54
N TYR A 28 13.86 21.49 9.66
CA TYR A 28 14.65 20.75 10.65
C TYR A 28 13.81 19.64 11.29
N MET A 29 14.47 18.72 12.00
CA MET A 29 13.79 17.65 12.75
C MET A 29 13.56 18.10 14.20
N ASP A 30 12.31 18.28 14.60
CA ASP A 30 11.93 18.57 15.99
C ASP A 30 11.81 17.27 16.80
N TRP A 31 12.94 16.73 17.25
CA TRP A 31 12.96 15.45 17.98
C TRP A 31 12.18 15.47 19.31
N ALA A 32 11.92 16.64 19.90
CA ALA A 32 11.15 16.74 21.14
C ALA A 32 9.67 16.41 20.96
N THR A 33 9.16 16.56 19.73
CA THR A 33 7.76 16.30 19.38
C THR A 33 7.59 15.07 18.49
N GLN A 34 8.64 14.26 18.32
CA GLN A 34 8.58 13.04 17.51
C GLN A 34 7.42 12.15 18.00
N PRO A 35 6.45 11.81 17.14
CA PRO A 35 5.30 11.03 17.54
C PRO A 35 5.66 9.58 17.84
N ASP A 36 5.03 9.00 18.86
CA ASP A 36 5.12 7.57 19.13
C ASP A 36 4.62 6.78 17.90
N PRO A 37 5.43 5.85 17.35
CA PRO A 37 5.03 5.01 16.23
C PRO A 37 4.03 3.91 16.61
N PHE A 38 3.51 3.88 17.85
CA PHE A 38 2.55 2.90 18.33
C PHE A 38 1.35 3.59 18.98
N ARG A 39 0.15 3.49 18.38
CA ARG A 39 -1.07 3.94 19.07
C ARG A 39 -1.37 2.92 20.15
N ARG A 40 -1.82 3.41 21.30
CA ARG A 40 -2.36 2.59 22.39
C ARG A 40 -3.64 3.24 22.90
N PHE A 41 -4.56 2.41 23.39
CA PHE A 41 -5.81 2.88 23.98
C PHE A 41 -5.87 2.54 25.48
N SER A 42 -5.53 3.52 26.32
CA SER A 42 -5.54 3.35 27.77
C SER A 42 -6.96 3.09 28.27
N GLY A 43 -7.15 1.98 28.98
CA GLY A 43 -8.45 1.51 29.45
C GLY A 43 -9.19 0.55 28.51
N ALA A 44 -8.66 0.27 27.31
CA ALA A 44 -9.18 -0.80 26.46
C ALA A 44 -8.67 -2.17 26.94
N PRO A 45 -9.55 -3.18 27.15
CA PRO A 45 -9.11 -4.54 27.44
C PRO A 45 -8.22 -5.09 26.33
N ARG A 46 -7.08 -5.69 26.71
CA ARG A 46 -6.09 -6.20 25.76
C ARG A 46 -6.02 -7.72 25.79
N VAL A 47 -5.97 -8.33 24.62
CA VAL A 47 -5.77 -9.76 24.43
C VAL A 47 -4.51 -9.97 23.59
N ALA A 48 -3.53 -10.70 24.14
CA ALA A 48 -2.34 -11.07 23.38
C ALA A 48 -2.71 -12.08 22.29
N LEU A 49 -2.22 -11.86 21.07
CA LEU A 49 -2.33 -12.85 20.02
C LEU A 49 -1.22 -13.91 20.22
N PRO A 50 -1.46 -15.17 19.84
CA PRO A 50 -0.44 -16.21 19.94
C PRO A 50 0.85 -15.74 19.27
N PRO A 51 2.02 -15.87 19.92
CA PRO A 51 3.26 -15.40 19.34
C PRO A 51 3.52 -16.13 18.01
N PRO A 52 4.24 -15.50 17.08
CA PRO A 52 4.72 -16.16 15.88
C PRO A 52 5.41 -17.47 16.25
N LYS A 53 4.81 -18.63 15.94
CA LYS A 53 5.56 -19.88 15.93
C LYS A 53 6.40 -19.86 14.68
N VAL A 54 7.55 -19.21 14.81
CA VAL A 54 8.51 -19.02 13.73
C VAL A 54 8.85 -20.41 13.20
N GLU A 55 8.68 -20.58 11.90
CA GLU A 55 9.19 -21.66 11.06
C GLU A 55 8.32 -22.89 10.73
N GLU A 56 7.45 -23.47 11.58
CA GLU A 56 6.89 -24.81 11.25
C GLU A 56 5.68 -24.83 10.28
N ASP A 57 4.69 -23.95 10.39
CA ASP A 57 3.39 -24.16 9.71
C ASP A 57 3.31 -23.68 8.24
N HIS A 58 4.26 -22.86 7.78
CA HIS A 58 4.15 -22.16 6.48
C HIS A 58 5.43 -22.18 5.62
N ARG A 59 6.47 -22.92 6.05
CA ARG A 59 7.69 -23.09 5.23
C ARG A 59 7.40 -23.73 3.87
N ASP A 60 6.33 -24.52 3.79
CA ASP A 60 5.99 -25.29 2.59
C ASP A 60 5.18 -24.51 1.55
N ILE A 61 4.59 -23.36 1.91
CA ILE A 61 3.83 -22.53 0.96
C ILE A 61 4.82 -21.68 0.16
N ARG A 62 4.93 -21.94 -1.14
CA ARG A 62 5.80 -21.15 -2.03
C ARG A 62 5.21 -19.76 -2.26
N TYR A 63 6.07 -18.78 -2.47
CA TYR A 63 5.64 -17.40 -2.72
C TYR A 63 4.69 -17.30 -3.92
N GLU A 64 4.96 -18.02 -5.01
CA GLU A 64 4.10 -18.00 -6.20
C GLU A 64 2.70 -18.56 -5.94
N ASP A 65 2.55 -19.52 -5.02
CA ASP A 65 1.30 -20.22 -4.77
C ASP A 65 0.26 -19.30 -4.13
N VAL A 66 0.67 -18.27 -3.39
CA VAL A 66 -0.28 -17.31 -2.77
C VAL A 66 -1.02 -16.48 -3.80
N PHE A 67 -0.49 -16.36 -5.03
CA PHE A 67 -1.14 -15.62 -6.12
C PHE A 67 -2.00 -16.51 -7.01
N VAL A 68 -2.06 -17.81 -6.76
CA VAL A 68 -2.87 -18.76 -7.52
C VAL A 68 -4.16 -19.06 -6.73
N PRO A 69 -5.33 -18.63 -7.22
CA PRO A 69 -6.60 -18.86 -6.51
C PRO A 69 -6.83 -20.35 -6.22
N GLY A 70 -7.20 -20.67 -4.97
CA GLY A 70 -7.49 -22.04 -4.53
C GLY A 70 -6.27 -22.94 -4.30
N LYS A 71 -5.05 -22.44 -4.53
CA LYS A 71 -3.82 -23.22 -4.34
C LYS A 71 -3.47 -23.45 -2.86
N VAL A 72 -3.75 -22.46 -2.02
CA VAL A 72 -3.56 -22.53 -0.57
C VAL A 72 -4.88 -22.94 0.09
N SER A 73 -4.86 -24.01 0.89
CA SER A 73 -6.05 -24.47 1.61
C SER A 73 -6.47 -23.48 2.70
N PRO A 74 -7.77 -23.15 2.82
CA PRO A 74 -8.25 -22.22 3.84
C PRO A 74 -8.04 -22.73 5.27
N GLN A 75 -7.51 -21.87 6.15
CA GLN A 75 -7.43 -22.13 7.58
C GLN A 75 -8.73 -21.73 8.30
N PRO A 76 -9.12 -22.41 9.39
CA PRO A 76 -10.26 -22.00 10.19
C PRO A 76 -9.99 -20.66 10.90
N LEU A 77 -11.03 -19.89 11.17
CA LEU A 77 -10.95 -18.71 12.02
C LEU A 77 -10.66 -19.12 13.47
N SER A 78 -9.56 -18.63 14.02
CA SER A 78 -9.13 -18.87 15.40
C SER A 78 -8.27 -17.69 15.87
N ALA A 79 -8.03 -17.56 17.18
CA ALA A 79 -7.08 -16.58 17.70
C ALA A 79 -5.68 -16.70 17.04
N ALA A 80 -5.25 -17.93 16.72
CA ALA A 80 -3.97 -18.20 16.05
C ALA A 80 -3.94 -17.72 14.60
N SER A 81 -4.99 -17.98 13.81
CA SER A 81 -5.04 -17.52 12.42
C SER A 81 -5.24 -16.00 12.31
N VAL A 82 -5.96 -15.37 13.25
CA VAL A 82 -5.99 -13.90 13.38
C VAL A 82 -4.61 -13.35 13.74
N GLY A 83 -3.90 -13.99 14.67
CA GLY A 83 -2.50 -13.67 15.00
C GLY A 83 -1.61 -13.67 13.76
N ARG A 84 -1.64 -14.76 12.98
CA ARG A 84 -0.87 -14.91 11.74
C ARG A 84 -1.24 -13.88 10.68
N PHE A 85 -2.52 -13.57 10.53
CA PHE A 85 -2.99 -12.56 9.59
C PHE A 85 -2.33 -11.21 9.87
N PHE A 86 -2.29 -10.77 11.13
CA PHE A 86 -1.61 -9.54 11.52
C PHE A 86 -0.08 -9.66 11.51
N GLU A 87 0.46 -10.84 11.82
CA GLU A 87 1.88 -11.15 11.74
C GLU A 87 2.43 -10.88 10.34
N PHE A 88 1.75 -11.37 9.30
CA PHE A 88 2.19 -11.27 7.90
C PHE A 88 1.78 -9.97 7.20
N SER A 89 1.12 -9.05 7.90
CA SER A 89 0.64 -7.81 7.29
C SER A 89 1.16 -6.54 7.97
N LEU A 90 0.96 -6.41 9.29
CA LEU A 90 1.15 -5.16 10.02
C LEU A 90 2.13 -5.27 11.20
N ALA A 91 2.56 -6.48 11.58
CA ALA A 91 3.43 -6.69 12.72
C ALA A 91 4.86 -6.17 12.49
N ILE A 92 5.59 -6.02 13.61
CA ILE A 92 7.02 -5.76 13.60
C ILE A 92 7.75 -6.99 13.03
N SER A 93 8.53 -6.77 11.98
CA SER A 93 9.34 -7.79 11.29
C SER A 93 10.81 -7.77 11.72
N ALA A 94 11.33 -6.62 12.16
CA ALA A 94 12.69 -6.46 12.69
C ALA A 94 12.84 -5.18 13.51
N TRP A 95 14.00 -5.04 14.15
CA TRP A 95 14.45 -3.80 14.75
C TRP A 95 15.77 -3.37 14.11
N LYS A 96 15.91 -2.08 13.84
CA LYS A 96 17.20 -1.47 13.52
C LYS A 96 17.72 -0.75 14.76
N GLN A 97 19.03 -0.75 14.93
CA GLN A 97 19.67 -0.08 16.06
C GLN A 97 20.93 0.65 15.58
N ALA A 98 21.08 1.89 16.03
CA ALA A 98 22.32 2.66 15.89
C ALA A 98 22.60 3.39 17.20
N GLY A 99 23.68 2.99 17.89
CA GLY A 99 23.95 3.44 19.24
C GLY A 99 22.81 3.04 20.20
N GLN A 100 22.27 4.02 20.91
CA GLN A 100 21.14 3.85 21.84
C GLN A 100 19.77 3.96 21.14
N ASN A 101 19.74 4.43 19.89
CA ASN A 101 18.49 4.60 19.16
C ASN A 101 18.08 3.29 18.51
N ARG A 102 16.83 2.90 18.73
CA ARG A 102 16.24 1.66 18.20
C ARG A 102 14.89 1.98 17.55
N TRP A 103 14.66 1.50 16.35
CA TRP A 103 13.40 1.71 15.63
C TRP A 103 12.84 0.40 15.07
N ALA A 104 11.52 0.25 15.19
CA ALA A 104 10.80 -0.92 14.71
C ALA A 104 10.60 -0.84 13.20
N LEU A 105 10.82 -1.95 12.52
CA LEU A 105 10.46 -2.16 11.12
C LEU A 105 9.24 -3.06 11.08
N ARG A 106 8.21 -2.67 10.35
CA ARG A 106 7.01 -3.49 10.14
C ARG A 106 7.13 -4.34 8.87
N VAL A 107 6.18 -5.25 8.66
CA VAL A 107 6.10 -6.06 7.45
C VAL A 107 5.86 -5.18 6.23
N ASN A 108 4.93 -4.24 6.32
CA ASN A 108 4.77 -3.16 5.34
C ASN A 108 5.83 -2.05 5.58
N PRO A 109 6.37 -1.44 4.51
CA PRO A 109 7.23 -0.27 4.60
C PRO A 109 6.41 0.96 5.01
N SER A 110 7.11 1.99 5.46
CA SER A 110 6.53 3.28 5.75
C SER A 110 7.52 4.40 5.41
N SER A 111 7.00 5.51 4.90
CA SER A 111 7.78 6.70 4.59
C SER A 111 8.54 7.19 5.83
N GLY A 112 9.87 7.19 5.75
CA GLY A 112 10.71 7.58 6.90
C GLY A 112 10.61 6.67 8.13
N ASN A 113 9.97 5.51 8.01
CA ASN A 113 9.69 4.58 9.11
C ASN A 113 8.82 5.21 10.23
N LEU A 114 7.80 5.99 9.85
CA LEU A 114 6.94 6.75 10.77
C LEU A 114 5.62 6.03 11.11
N HIS A 115 5.21 5.08 10.27
CA HIS A 115 4.06 4.18 10.45
C HIS A 115 2.75 4.92 10.77
N PRO A 116 2.23 5.78 9.86
CA PRO A 116 0.96 6.48 10.05
C PRO A 116 -0.26 5.54 10.06
N THR A 117 -0.14 4.37 9.42
CA THR A 117 -1.26 3.45 9.21
C THR A 117 -1.53 2.58 10.45
N GLU A 118 -2.73 2.68 11.00
CA GLU A 118 -3.22 1.81 12.07
C GLU A 118 -4.22 0.78 11.53
N GLY A 119 -4.24 -0.40 12.17
CA GLY A 119 -5.06 -1.53 11.76
C GLY A 119 -6.13 -1.86 12.78
N TYR A 120 -7.33 -2.12 12.29
CA TYR A 120 -8.49 -2.51 13.10
C TYR A 120 -9.13 -3.78 12.55
N CYS A 121 -9.79 -4.56 13.39
CA CYS A 121 -10.66 -5.63 12.92
C CYS A 121 -11.96 -5.73 13.72
N LEU A 122 -12.99 -6.24 13.06
CA LEU A 122 -14.22 -6.66 13.70
C LEU A 122 -14.30 -8.17 13.66
N LEU A 123 -14.40 -8.80 14.82
CA LEU A 123 -14.39 -10.26 14.97
C LEU A 123 -15.72 -10.74 15.56
N PRO A 124 -16.17 -11.96 15.18
CA PRO A 124 -17.26 -12.64 15.87
C PRO A 124 -16.85 -12.99 17.31
N PRO A 125 -17.77 -13.51 18.14
CA PRO A 125 -17.39 -14.30 19.31
C PRO A 125 -16.35 -15.34 18.90
N LEU A 126 -15.18 -15.30 19.51
CA LEU A 126 -14.04 -16.12 19.13
C LEU A 126 -13.30 -16.57 20.38
N GLU A 127 -13.17 -17.89 20.52
CA GLU A 127 -12.43 -18.50 21.62
C GLU A 127 -10.98 -17.99 21.65
N GLY A 128 -10.49 -17.67 22.85
CA GLY A 128 -9.18 -17.05 23.05
C GLY A 128 -9.13 -15.55 22.78
N ILE A 129 -10.18 -14.94 22.22
CA ILE A 129 -10.30 -13.48 22.04
C ILE A 129 -11.39 -12.89 22.95
N HIS A 130 -12.67 -13.17 22.65
CA HIS A 130 -13.79 -12.65 23.45
C HIS A 130 -15.10 -13.41 23.15
N ALA A 131 -16.01 -13.45 24.14
CA ALA A 131 -17.28 -14.16 24.04
C ALA A 131 -18.38 -13.40 23.28
N ALA A 132 -18.16 -12.13 22.94
CA ALA A 132 -19.06 -11.29 22.16
C ALA A 132 -18.38 -10.75 20.90
N PRO A 133 -19.13 -10.37 19.85
CA PRO A 133 -18.57 -9.64 18.73
C PRO A 133 -17.93 -8.33 19.23
N GLY A 134 -16.84 -7.92 18.59
CA GLY A 134 -16.14 -6.70 19.02
C GLY A 134 -15.34 -6.04 17.92
N VAL A 135 -15.02 -4.77 18.16
CA VAL A 135 -14.10 -3.94 17.37
C VAL A 135 -12.77 -3.91 18.11
N TYR A 136 -11.68 -4.19 17.41
CA TYR A 136 -10.35 -4.30 17.97
C TYR A 136 -9.37 -3.41 17.21
N HIS A 137 -8.56 -2.65 17.95
CA HIS A 137 -7.35 -2.04 17.43
C HIS A 137 -6.21 -3.07 17.53
N TYR A 138 -5.42 -3.24 16.48
CA TYR A 138 -4.23 -4.09 16.51
C TYR A 138 -3.02 -3.30 17.00
N ALA A 139 -2.46 -3.69 18.16
CA ALA A 139 -1.28 -3.10 18.76
C ALA A 139 -0.01 -3.87 18.29
N PRO A 140 0.76 -3.36 17.31
CA PRO A 140 1.83 -4.12 16.67
C PRO A 140 3.07 -4.30 17.57
N ARG A 141 3.26 -3.46 18.58
CA ARG A 141 4.37 -3.58 19.54
C ARG A 141 4.21 -4.80 20.42
N GLU A 142 3.00 -5.02 20.94
CA GLU A 142 2.67 -6.13 21.82
C GLU A 142 2.19 -7.37 21.06
N HIS A 143 1.94 -7.26 19.75
CA HIS A 143 1.25 -8.27 18.96
C HIS A 143 -0.06 -8.69 19.65
N ALA A 144 -0.94 -7.71 19.85
CA ALA A 144 -2.15 -7.87 20.65
C ALA A 144 -3.34 -7.12 20.03
N LEU A 145 -4.54 -7.50 20.45
CA LEU A 145 -5.78 -6.79 20.15
C LEU A 145 -6.23 -5.98 21.36
N GLU A 146 -6.49 -4.69 21.17
CA GLU A 146 -7.14 -3.82 22.14
C GLU A 146 -8.62 -3.71 21.78
N ARG A 147 -9.51 -4.27 22.63
CA ARG A 147 -10.95 -4.26 22.40
C ARG A 147 -11.49 -2.84 22.59
N ARG A 148 -11.77 -2.16 21.48
CA ARG A 148 -12.34 -0.82 21.44
C ARG A 148 -13.85 -0.83 21.54
N GLY A 149 -14.51 -1.82 20.98
CA GLY A 149 -15.97 -1.90 20.93
C GLY A 149 -16.49 -3.31 21.22
N GLU A 150 -17.68 -3.40 21.80
CA GLU A 150 -18.47 -4.63 21.97
C GLU A 150 -19.91 -4.35 21.57
N PHE A 151 -20.52 -5.22 20.77
CA PHE A 151 -21.87 -5.02 20.26
C PHE A 151 -22.68 -6.33 20.20
N ALA A 152 -23.99 -6.21 20.03
CA ALA A 152 -24.90 -7.35 20.11
C ALA A 152 -24.65 -8.38 18.99
N ARG A 153 -24.87 -9.67 19.29
CA ARG A 153 -24.70 -10.77 18.33
C ARG A 153 -25.64 -10.64 17.13
N GLU A 154 -26.78 -10.01 17.32
CA GLU A 154 -27.79 -9.73 16.30
C GLU A 154 -27.26 -8.78 15.23
N ILE A 155 -26.44 -7.80 15.63
CA ILE A 155 -25.77 -6.89 14.71
C ILE A 155 -24.70 -7.64 13.91
N TRP A 156 -23.93 -8.54 14.55
CA TRP A 156 -22.99 -9.40 13.83
C TRP A 156 -23.66 -10.29 12.79
N ARG A 157 -24.84 -10.84 13.09
CA ARG A 157 -25.62 -11.70 12.16
C ARG A 157 -26.09 -10.98 10.88
N LEU A 158 -25.94 -9.65 10.80
CA LEU A 158 -26.16 -8.90 9.56
C LEU A 158 -25.06 -9.12 8.53
N LEU A 159 -23.87 -9.57 8.96
CA LEU A 159 -22.81 -9.98 8.07
C LEU A 159 -23.07 -11.37 7.49
N PRO A 160 -22.68 -11.63 6.23
CA PRO A 160 -22.67 -12.99 5.69
C PRO A 160 -21.81 -13.93 6.55
N PRO A 161 -22.11 -15.25 6.57
CA PRO A 161 -21.24 -16.20 7.25
C PRO A 161 -19.86 -16.26 6.58
N GLY A 162 -18.84 -16.70 7.34
CA GLY A 162 -17.50 -16.93 6.81
C GLY A 162 -16.71 -15.66 6.49
N VAL A 163 -17.01 -14.55 7.19
CA VAL A 163 -16.33 -13.26 7.00
C VAL A 163 -15.93 -12.63 8.34
N PHE A 164 -14.84 -11.87 8.34
CA PHE A 164 -14.60 -10.81 9.31
C PHE A 164 -14.21 -9.52 8.60
N LEU A 165 -14.30 -8.37 9.28
CA LEU A 165 -13.91 -7.08 8.68
C LEU A 165 -12.56 -6.62 9.21
N VAL A 166 -11.76 -6.01 8.35
CA VAL A 166 -10.52 -5.33 8.71
C VAL A 166 -10.58 -3.91 8.17
N GLY A 167 -10.10 -2.95 8.96
CA GLY A 167 -10.08 -1.54 8.61
C GLY A 167 -8.68 -0.94 8.74
N LEU A 168 -8.41 0.08 7.95
CA LEU A 168 -7.20 0.89 8.03
C LEU A 168 -7.58 2.36 8.25
N SER A 169 -6.78 3.03 9.08
CA SER A 169 -6.81 4.48 9.28
C SER A 169 -5.40 5.07 9.15
N SER A 170 -5.31 6.40 9.06
CA SER A 170 -4.05 7.13 9.05
C SER A 170 -3.98 8.17 10.16
N ILE A 171 -2.84 8.27 10.84
CA ILE A 171 -2.50 9.37 11.74
C ILE A 171 -1.58 10.34 10.99
N ALA A 172 -2.16 11.38 10.39
CA ALA A 172 -1.41 12.30 9.52
C ALA A 172 -0.25 13.00 10.23
N TRP A 173 -0.36 13.24 11.54
CA TRP A 173 0.70 13.86 12.34
C TRP A 173 2.02 13.08 12.30
N ARG A 174 1.98 11.74 12.27
CA ARG A 174 3.19 10.90 12.21
C ARG A 174 4.07 11.26 11.02
N GLU A 175 3.47 11.39 9.84
CA GLU A 175 4.15 11.81 8.63
C GLU A 175 4.45 13.32 8.61
N ALA A 176 3.51 14.14 9.08
CA ALA A 176 3.62 15.60 9.04
C ALA A 176 4.75 16.15 9.90
N TRP A 177 5.09 15.47 10.99
CA TRP A 177 6.24 15.78 11.83
C TRP A 177 7.55 15.87 11.02
N LYS A 178 7.74 14.98 10.03
CA LYS A 178 8.93 14.96 9.18
C LYS A 178 8.73 15.66 7.84
N TYR A 179 7.59 15.44 7.20
CA TYR A 179 7.37 15.77 5.79
C TYR A 179 6.49 16.97 5.55
N GLY A 180 5.99 17.61 6.62
CA GLY A 180 5.14 18.79 6.55
C GLY A 180 3.94 18.58 5.63
N GLU A 181 3.72 19.52 4.71
CA GLU A 181 2.51 19.56 3.87
C GLU A 181 2.35 18.32 2.98
N ARG A 182 3.44 17.66 2.60
CA ARG A 182 3.41 16.46 1.71
C ARG A 182 2.98 15.18 2.43
N ALA A 183 2.88 15.20 3.76
CA ALA A 183 2.59 14.03 4.59
C ALA A 183 1.30 13.27 4.23
N PHE A 184 0.25 13.97 3.79
CA PHE A 184 -1.00 13.31 3.40
C PHE A 184 -0.76 12.34 2.24
N ARG A 185 0.08 12.66 1.25
CA ARG A 185 0.47 11.74 0.17
C ARG A 185 1.12 10.46 0.72
N TYR A 186 2.02 10.60 1.68
CA TYR A 186 2.76 9.48 2.27
C TYR A 186 1.85 8.56 3.10
N CYS A 187 0.90 9.12 3.86
CA CYS A 187 -0.13 8.33 4.54
C CYS A 187 -0.86 7.41 3.54
N GLN A 188 -1.22 7.93 2.37
CA GLN A 188 -1.95 7.15 1.37
C GLN A 188 -1.09 6.06 0.69
N HIS A 189 0.19 6.33 0.41
CA HIS A 189 1.10 5.28 -0.06
C HIS A 189 1.23 4.16 0.98
N ASP A 190 1.43 4.52 2.24
CA ASP A 190 1.58 3.57 3.35
C ASP A 190 0.31 2.71 3.51
N CYS A 191 -0.89 3.30 3.36
CA CYS A 191 -2.15 2.53 3.30
C CYS A 191 -2.21 1.57 2.11
N GLY A 192 -1.76 1.98 0.92
CA GLY A 192 -1.64 1.09 -0.24
C GLY A 192 -0.70 -0.08 0.01
N HIS A 193 0.42 0.17 0.68
CA HIS A 193 1.36 -0.87 1.09
C HIS A 193 0.74 -1.84 2.10
N ALA A 194 0.08 -1.32 3.13
CA ALA A 194 -0.62 -2.10 4.15
C ALA A 194 -1.75 -2.94 3.55
N TYR A 195 -2.51 -2.38 2.60
CA TYR A 195 -3.57 -3.08 1.89
C TYR A 195 -3.09 -4.35 1.20
N LEU A 196 -2.01 -4.27 0.39
CA LEU A 196 -1.48 -5.47 -0.26
C LEU A 196 -0.86 -6.44 0.76
N ALA A 197 -0.25 -5.94 1.83
CA ALA A 197 0.28 -6.79 2.88
C ALA A 197 -0.84 -7.61 3.55
N LEU A 198 -2.01 -7.01 3.81
CA LEU A 198 -3.20 -7.71 4.30
C LEU A 198 -3.75 -8.70 3.27
N ASP A 199 -3.82 -8.34 2.00
CA ASP A 199 -4.28 -9.25 0.93
C ASP A 199 -3.38 -10.49 0.80
N VAL A 200 -2.05 -10.30 0.82
CA VAL A 200 -1.10 -11.42 0.78
C VAL A 200 -1.18 -12.26 2.05
N ALA A 201 -1.35 -11.63 3.22
CA ALA A 201 -1.55 -12.35 4.49
C ALA A 201 -2.84 -13.18 4.49
N ALA A 202 -3.93 -12.67 3.90
CA ALA A 202 -5.17 -13.42 3.72
C ALA A 202 -4.93 -14.64 2.81
N ARG A 203 -4.31 -14.44 1.64
CA ARG A 203 -4.01 -15.51 0.68
C ARG A 203 -3.13 -16.62 1.28
N LEU A 204 -2.17 -16.24 2.13
CA LEU A 204 -1.32 -17.16 2.89
C LEU A 204 -2.10 -18.08 3.84
N LEU A 205 -3.26 -17.63 4.33
CA LEU A 205 -4.17 -18.40 5.17
C LEU A 205 -5.27 -19.09 4.34
N GLY A 206 -5.17 -19.06 3.01
CA GLY A 206 -6.18 -19.54 2.08
C GLY A 206 -7.48 -18.72 2.10
N TRP A 207 -7.43 -17.50 2.62
CA TRP A 207 -8.54 -16.55 2.67
C TRP A 207 -8.50 -15.59 1.47
N HIS A 208 -9.61 -14.88 1.25
CA HIS A 208 -9.72 -13.85 0.22
C HIS A 208 -10.06 -12.50 0.84
N LEU A 209 -9.36 -11.43 0.44
CA LEU A 209 -9.61 -10.07 0.91
C LEU A 209 -10.29 -9.25 -0.18
N THR A 210 -11.38 -8.57 0.16
CA THR A 210 -12.12 -7.69 -0.75
C THR A 210 -12.21 -6.28 -0.17
N LEU A 211 -11.79 -5.27 -0.93
CA LEU A 211 -12.00 -3.87 -0.55
C LEU A 211 -13.48 -3.51 -0.65
N LEU A 212 -14.08 -3.05 0.45
CA LEU A 212 -15.48 -2.61 0.51
C LEU A 212 -15.60 -1.17 0.04
N ASP A 213 -15.21 -0.98 -1.22
CA ASP A 213 -14.97 0.32 -1.80
C ASP A 213 -16.21 1.21 -1.89
N THR A 214 -17.42 0.69 -1.70
CA THR A 214 -18.69 1.45 -1.69
C THR A 214 -18.98 2.16 -0.36
N VAL A 215 -18.35 1.74 0.74
CA VAL A 215 -18.57 2.31 2.07
C VAL A 215 -18.00 3.73 2.12
N GLY A 216 -18.76 4.69 2.66
CA GLY A 216 -18.30 6.07 2.84
C GLY A 216 -17.44 6.25 4.10
N ASP A 217 -16.67 7.34 4.14
CA ASP A 217 -15.71 7.57 5.22
C ASP A 217 -16.38 7.73 6.58
N GLN A 218 -17.62 8.24 6.63
CA GLN A 218 -18.38 8.35 7.88
C GLN A 218 -18.75 6.97 8.42
N SER A 219 -19.17 6.05 7.57
CA SER A 219 -19.46 4.66 7.95
C SER A 219 -18.20 3.91 8.39
N ILE A 220 -17.05 4.15 7.74
CA ILE A 220 -15.75 3.61 8.17
C ILE A 220 -15.38 4.18 9.54
N ALA A 221 -15.53 5.49 9.74
CA ALA A 221 -15.24 6.11 11.03
C ALA A 221 -16.13 5.55 12.15
N ALA A 222 -17.43 5.39 11.89
CA ALA A 222 -18.39 4.87 12.87
C ALA A 222 -18.11 3.41 13.27
N ILE A 223 -17.85 2.53 12.29
CA ILE A 223 -17.65 1.09 12.56
C ILE A 223 -16.30 0.80 13.24
N LEU A 224 -15.29 1.66 13.01
CA LEU A 224 -13.98 1.56 13.65
C LEU A 224 -13.86 2.41 14.92
N GLY A 225 -14.83 3.29 15.19
CA GLY A 225 -14.87 4.16 16.36
C GLY A 225 -13.93 5.37 16.28
N LEU A 226 -13.61 5.83 15.06
CA LEU A 226 -12.71 6.95 14.81
C LEU A 226 -13.42 8.31 14.96
N ASP A 227 -14.75 8.34 14.83
CA ASP A 227 -15.58 9.53 15.01
C ASP A 227 -15.90 9.84 16.49
N ARG A 228 -15.39 9.02 17.41
CA ARG A 228 -15.48 9.22 18.85
C ARG A 228 -14.48 10.29 19.30
N THR A 229 -14.74 11.54 18.95
CA THR A 229 -13.80 12.66 19.15
C THR A 229 -13.29 12.83 20.57
N GLY A 230 -14.06 12.43 21.59
CA GLY A 230 -13.64 12.45 23.00
C GLY A 230 -12.63 11.35 23.39
N ASP A 231 -12.40 10.36 22.52
CA ASP A 231 -11.43 9.28 22.71
C ASP A 231 -10.06 9.63 22.10
N PHE A 232 -9.96 10.69 21.29
CA PHE A 232 -8.74 11.10 20.60
C PHE A 232 -8.27 12.49 21.06
N LEU A 233 -6.96 12.72 21.02
CA LEU A 233 -6.41 14.05 21.23
C LEU A 233 -6.52 14.88 19.95
N ALA A 234 -6.73 16.19 20.12
CA ALA A 234 -6.79 17.12 19.00
C ALA A 234 -5.47 17.14 18.22
N ASN A 235 -5.57 17.07 16.89
CA ASN A 235 -4.46 16.92 15.92
C ASN A 235 -3.78 15.55 15.89
N GLU A 236 -4.28 14.58 16.65
CA GLU A 236 -3.89 13.16 16.57
C GLU A 236 -5.06 12.27 16.15
N GLU A 237 -6.14 12.85 15.64
CA GLU A 237 -7.28 12.12 15.13
C GLU A 237 -6.86 11.23 13.95
N GLU A 238 -7.56 10.11 13.82
CA GLU A 238 -7.33 9.15 12.77
C GLU A 238 -8.26 9.42 11.58
N ILE A 239 -7.67 9.49 10.39
CA ILE A 239 -8.39 9.62 9.13
C ILE A 239 -8.87 8.22 8.73
N PRO A 240 -10.17 7.98 8.51
CA PRO A 240 -10.64 6.72 7.94
C PRO A 240 -10.13 6.55 6.51
N GLU A 241 -9.59 5.36 6.19
CA GLU A 241 -9.04 5.09 4.85
C GLU A 241 -9.76 3.93 4.17
N MET A 242 -9.68 2.72 4.73
CA MET A 242 -10.19 1.53 4.06
C MET A 242 -10.98 0.65 5.01
N LEU A 243 -12.00 -0.02 4.47
CA LEU A 243 -12.67 -1.15 5.09
C LEU A 243 -12.67 -2.31 4.10
N MET A 244 -12.29 -3.49 4.58
CA MET A 244 -12.18 -4.70 3.76
C MET A 244 -12.87 -5.85 4.46
N ALA A 245 -13.40 -6.78 3.66
CA ALA A 245 -13.93 -8.04 4.11
C ALA A 245 -12.90 -9.15 3.87
N VAL A 246 -12.64 -9.97 4.88
CA VAL A 246 -11.80 -11.16 4.79
C VAL A 246 -12.68 -12.40 4.81
N TRP A 247 -12.71 -13.13 3.71
CA TRP A 247 -13.55 -14.31 3.47
C TRP A 247 -12.75 -15.59 3.68
N PHE A 248 -13.30 -16.55 4.42
CA PHE A 248 -12.64 -17.83 4.69
C PHE A 248 -12.80 -18.83 3.56
N GLU A 249 -13.71 -18.59 2.62
CA GLU A 249 -13.92 -19.44 1.46
C GLU A 249 -13.69 -18.62 0.18
N PRO A 250 -13.20 -19.26 -0.91
CA PRO A 250 -13.08 -18.61 -2.19
C PRO A 250 -14.43 -18.09 -2.67
N GLN A 251 -14.55 -16.77 -2.81
CA GLN A 251 -15.74 -16.17 -3.41
C GLN A 251 -15.66 -16.26 -4.94
N SER A 252 -16.73 -16.72 -5.57
CA SER A 252 -16.85 -16.77 -7.04
C SER A 252 -16.98 -15.37 -7.63
N GLY A 253 -15.86 -14.71 -7.91
CA GLY A 253 -15.81 -13.37 -8.52
C GLY A 253 -15.72 -12.23 -7.50
N ILE A 254 -15.61 -10.99 -7.98
CA ILE A 254 -15.67 -9.78 -7.13
C ILE A 254 -17.13 -9.64 -6.68
N THR A 255 -17.49 -10.33 -5.61
CA THR A 255 -18.82 -10.22 -5.02
C THR A 255 -18.94 -8.82 -4.44
N ARG A 256 -19.88 -8.03 -4.97
CA ARG A 256 -20.20 -6.71 -4.43
C ARG A 256 -20.89 -6.90 -3.09
N THR A 257 -20.10 -6.99 -2.03
CA THR A 257 -20.64 -7.09 -0.68
C THR A 257 -21.06 -5.70 -0.23
N VAL A 258 -22.36 -5.47 -0.24
CA VAL A 258 -22.97 -4.27 0.32
C VAL A 258 -23.28 -4.56 1.78
N LEU A 259 -22.62 -3.83 2.67
CA LEU A 259 -22.92 -3.91 4.10
C LEU A 259 -24.21 -3.13 4.41
N PRO A 260 -25.13 -3.69 5.20
CA PRO A 260 -26.39 -3.02 5.52
C PRO A 260 -26.17 -1.87 6.52
N GLU A 261 -26.86 -0.74 6.35
CA GLU A 261 -26.76 0.43 7.25
C GLU A 261 -26.96 0.09 8.74
N PRO A 262 -27.90 -0.80 9.13
CA PRO A 262 -28.06 -1.21 10.52
C PRO A 262 -26.81 -1.83 11.17
N LEU A 263 -25.88 -2.38 10.38
CA LEU A 263 -24.60 -2.87 10.89
C LEU A 263 -23.78 -1.71 11.48
N PHE A 264 -23.58 -0.65 10.71
CA PHE A 264 -22.76 0.50 11.10
C PHE A 264 -23.33 1.18 12.34
N ARG A 265 -24.66 1.38 12.35
CA ARG A 265 -25.37 1.95 13.51
C ARG A 265 -25.24 1.07 14.75
N GLY A 266 -25.50 -0.23 14.61
CA GLY A 266 -25.47 -1.17 15.74
C GLY A 266 -24.09 -1.35 16.35
N VAL A 267 -23.02 -1.25 15.53
CA VAL A 267 -21.64 -1.25 16.04
C VAL A 267 -21.34 0.07 16.76
N ALA A 268 -21.73 1.21 16.19
CA ALA A 268 -21.49 2.53 16.78
C ALA A 268 -22.20 2.71 18.13
N GLU A 269 -23.41 2.16 18.28
CA GLU A 269 -24.21 2.16 19.52
C GLU A 269 -23.73 1.15 20.59
N GLY A 270 -22.73 0.33 20.26
CA GLY A 270 -22.13 -0.64 21.18
C GLY A 270 -21.42 -0.01 22.38
N ALA A 271 -20.92 -0.85 23.28
CA ALA A 271 -20.08 -0.43 24.38
C ALA A 271 -18.65 -0.17 23.89
N TRP A 272 -18.14 1.04 24.11
CA TRP A 272 -16.80 1.45 23.69
C TRP A 272 -15.84 1.63 24.87
N PHE A 273 -14.57 1.30 24.65
CA PHE A 273 -13.53 1.27 25.68
C PHE A 273 -12.24 1.96 25.22
N GLY A 274 -11.59 2.55 26.22
CA GLY A 274 -10.25 3.14 26.10
C GLY A 274 -10.19 4.48 25.40
N LYS A 275 -9.15 5.24 25.72
CA LYS A 275 -8.82 6.54 25.09
C LYS A 275 -7.43 6.49 24.50
N ALA A 276 -7.24 7.12 23.35
CA ALA A 276 -5.95 7.20 22.69
C ALA A 276 -4.93 7.86 23.61
N GLU A 277 -3.79 7.21 23.80
CA GLU A 277 -2.64 7.82 24.46
C GLU A 277 -2.01 8.88 23.55
N PRO A 278 -1.48 10.00 24.08
CA PRO A 278 -0.81 11.02 23.28
C PRO A 278 0.36 10.43 22.50
N LEU A 279 0.49 10.76 21.22
CA LEU A 279 1.66 10.43 20.41
C LEU A 279 2.77 11.45 20.62
N SER A 280 2.42 12.72 20.80
CA SER A 280 3.37 13.82 20.95
C SER A 280 2.96 14.79 22.06
N CYS A 281 3.94 15.51 22.61
CA CYS A 281 3.68 16.55 23.61
C CYS A 281 3.12 17.85 23.00
N SER A 282 3.38 18.11 21.71
CA SER A 282 2.82 19.23 20.95
C SER A 282 2.85 18.95 19.45
N HIS A 283 2.19 19.81 18.67
CA HIS A 283 1.92 19.61 17.24
C HIS A 283 2.16 20.90 16.46
N HIS A 284 2.71 20.77 15.24
CA HIS A 284 2.67 21.86 14.27
C HIS A 284 1.43 21.76 13.40
N ASP A 285 0.76 22.90 13.20
CA ASP A 285 -0.46 22.94 12.41
C ASP A 285 -0.17 23.04 10.90
N TRP A 286 -0.52 22.00 10.15
CA TRP A 286 -0.49 21.95 8.70
C TRP A 286 -1.90 22.08 8.09
N ALA A 287 -2.36 23.32 7.89
CA ALA A 287 -3.70 23.61 7.40
C ALA A 287 -4.04 22.92 6.06
N LEU A 288 -3.08 22.77 5.16
CA LEU A 288 -3.27 22.07 3.87
C LEU A 288 -3.65 20.60 4.05
N ILE A 289 -3.13 19.92 5.07
CA ILE A 289 -3.46 18.52 5.36
C ILE A 289 -4.94 18.39 5.75
N ARG A 290 -5.43 19.28 6.64
CA ARG A 290 -6.85 19.29 7.01
C ARG A 290 -7.76 19.64 5.83
N ALA A 291 -7.31 20.56 4.97
CA ALA A 291 -8.07 20.94 3.79
C ALA A 291 -8.21 19.77 2.80
N VAL A 292 -7.11 19.06 2.51
CA VAL A 292 -7.16 17.91 1.60
C VAL A 292 -7.88 16.71 2.21
N ASP A 293 -7.73 16.44 3.51
CA ASP A 293 -8.50 15.41 4.21
C ASP A 293 -10.02 15.66 4.04
N ARG A 294 -10.49 16.86 4.39
CA ARG A 294 -11.90 17.24 4.21
C ARG A 294 -12.36 17.14 2.77
N ALA A 295 -11.56 17.62 1.82
CA ALA A 295 -11.91 17.59 0.39
C ALA A 295 -11.94 16.18 -0.18
N THR A 296 -11.19 15.24 0.40
CA THR A 296 -11.11 13.84 -0.02
C THR A 296 -12.04 12.92 0.76
N LYS A 297 -12.89 13.45 1.66
CA LYS A 297 -13.88 12.64 2.35
C LYS A 297 -14.84 12.00 1.36
N LYS A 298 -14.88 10.67 1.38
CA LYS A 298 -15.81 9.93 0.53
C LYS A 298 -17.25 10.05 1.07
N PRO A 299 -18.23 10.49 0.26
CA PRO A 299 -19.61 10.54 0.68
C PRO A 299 -20.25 9.13 0.76
N GLU A 300 -21.34 9.04 1.50
CA GLU A 300 -22.17 7.84 1.54
C GLU A 300 -22.96 7.63 0.24
N GLY A 301 -23.38 6.39 -0.02
CA GLY A 301 -24.24 6.05 -1.15
C GLY A 301 -23.56 6.15 -2.53
N VAL A 302 -22.22 6.28 -2.58
CA VAL A 302 -21.45 6.22 -3.83
C VAL A 302 -21.68 4.86 -4.48
N LYS A 303 -22.27 4.88 -5.66
CA LYS A 303 -22.46 3.67 -6.46
C LYS A 303 -21.10 3.06 -6.78
N ALA A 304 -21.00 1.75 -6.67
CA ALA A 304 -19.85 1.03 -7.19
C ALA A 304 -19.63 1.44 -8.66
N PRO A 305 -18.39 1.75 -9.09
CA PRO A 305 -18.11 1.90 -10.51
C PRO A 305 -18.69 0.69 -11.25
N PRO A 306 -19.26 0.86 -12.46
CA PRO A 306 -19.81 -0.25 -13.22
C PRO A 306 -18.78 -1.37 -13.21
N ALA A 307 -19.19 -2.56 -12.74
CA ALA A 307 -18.32 -3.71 -12.68
C ALA A 307 -17.69 -3.80 -14.07
N ALA A 308 -16.36 -3.83 -14.13
CA ALA A 308 -15.64 -3.88 -15.38
C ALA A 308 -16.28 -4.94 -16.29
N SER A 309 -17.14 -4.49 -17.20
CA SER A 309 -17.90 -5.34 -18.10
C SER A 309 -16.89 -5.82 -19.13
N GLY A 310 -16.18 -6.89 -18.79
CA GLY A 310 -15.10 -7.46 -19.60
C GLY A 310 -13.86 -7.94 -18.83
N ALA A 311 -13.55 -7.42 -17.63
CA ALA A 311 -12.27 -7.74 -16.98
C ALA A 311 -12.19 -9.15 -16.36
N GLY A 312 -13.34 -9.83 -16.22
CA GLY A 312 -13.43 -11.22 -15.77
C GLY A 312 -13.72 -12.25 -16.87
N ALA A 313 -14.01 -11.83 -18.10
CA ALA A 313 -14.42 -12.74 -19.19
C ALA A 313 -13.44 -12.78 -20.37
N GLY A 314 -12.67 -11.71 -20.61
CA GLY A 314 -11.76 -11.64 -21.78
C GLY A 314 -10.31 -12.09 -21.54
N PHE A 315 -9.89 -12.34 -20.29
CA PHE A 315 -8.51 -12.77 -19.95
C PHE A 315 -8.49 -13.89 -18.89
N ARG A 316 -9.58 -14.68 -18.86
CA ARG A 316 -9.72 -15.91 -18.09
C ARG A 316 -9.40 -17.17 -18.90
N GLU A 317 -9.07 -17.04 -20.19
CA GLU A 317 -8.42 -18.14 -20.90
C GLU A 317 -7.07 -18.38 -20.25
N GLU A 318 -6.80 -19.64 -19.89
CA GLU A 318 -5.47 -20.12 -19.57
C GLU A 318 -4.59 -19.87 -20.79
N ILE A 319 -3.95 -18.69 -20.85
CA ILE A 319 -2.89 -18.43 -21.82
C ILE A 319 -1.72 -19.32 -21.37
N PRO A 320 -1.31 -20.33 -22.16
CA PRO A 320 -0.11 -21.09 -21.86
C PRO A 320 1.07 -20.10 -21.72
N ASP A 321 1.97 -20.29 -20.77
CA ASP A 321 3.10 -19.38 -20.43
C ASP A 321 2.81 -18.10 -19.62
N ARG A 322 1.62 -17.93 -19.00
CA ARG A 322 1.38 -16.77 -18.11
C ARG A 322 2.25 -16.79 -16.83
N HIS A 323 2.75 -17.95 -16.42
CA HIS A 323 3.55 -18.13 -15.21
C HIS A 323 5.02 -18.31 -15.56
N LEU A 324 5.76 -17.20 -15.60
CA LEU A 324 7.23 -17.24 -15.62
C LEU A 324 7.72 -17.84 -14.29
N PRO A 325 8.44 -18.98 -14.28
CA PRO A 325 8.81 -19.66 -13.03
C PRO A 325 9.83 -18.85 -12.21
N TYR A 326 9.83 -19.03 -10.89
CA TYR A 326 10.88 -18.53 -10.01
C TYR A 326 12.07 -19.50 -10.05
N ARG A 327 13.31 -18.98 -10.13
CA ARG A 327 14.52 -19.84 -10.07
C ARG A 327 14.75 -20.39 -8.66
N HIS A 328 14.36 -19.63 -7.64
CA HIS A 328 14.48 -19.98 -6.23
C HIS A 328 13.08 -20.03 -5.62
N GLY A 329 12.66 -21.22 -5.16
CA GLY A 329 11.37 -21.40 -4.50
C GLY A 329 11.40 -20.88 -3.07
N PHE A 330 11.48 -19.56 -2.90
CA PHE A 330 11.32 -18.94 -1.58
C PHE A 330 9.93 -19.25 -1.04
N SER A 331 9.85 -19.56 0.25
CA SER A 331 8.54 -19.63 0.89
C SER A 331 7.94 -18.23 0.98
N ALA A 332 6.61 -18.13 0.91
CA ALA A 332 5.91 -16.87 1.08
C ALA A 332 6.26 -16.22 2.44
N TRP A 333 6.46 -17.04 3.48
CA TRP A 333 6.96 -16.58 4.77
C TRP A 333 8.32 -15.86 4.65
N GLN A 334 9.30 -16.47 3.95
CA GLN A 334 10.62 -15.88 3.79
C GLN A 334 10.53 -14.53 3.11
N VAL A 335 9.80 -14.44 1.99
CA VAL A 335 9.65 -13.20 1.22
C VAL A 335 9.05 -12.09 2.08
N ILE A 336 7.93 -12.35 2.76
CA ILE A 336 7.23 -11.32 3.55
C ILE A 336 8.04 -10.88 4.76
N ARG A 337 8.61 -11.82 5.53
CA ARG A 337 9.35 -11.52 6.76
C ARG A 337 10.71 -10.89 6.50
N LYS A 338 11.40 -11.30 5.42
CA LYS A 338 12.77 -10.82 5.11
C LYS A 338 12.80 -9.56 4.27
N ARG A 339 11.74 -9.24 3.53
CA ARG A 339 11.64 -7.98 2.75
C ARG A 339 12.08 -6.78 3.58
N ARG A 340 13.08 -6.04 3.09
CA ARG A 340 13.52 -4.76 3.66
C ARG A 340 13.65 -3.71 2.56
N SER A 341 13.59 -2.45 2.96
CA SER A 341 13.95 -1.34 2.08
C SER A 341 15.46 -1.20 2.06
N ALA A 342 16.04 -1.27 0.86
CA ALA A 342 17.44 -0.95 0.63
C ALA A 342 17.70 0.53 0.99
N VAL A 343 18.81 0.79 1.68
CA VAL A 343 19.25 2.16 1.99
C VAL A 343 20.17 2.72 0.91
N ALA A 344 20.77 1.86 0.11
CA ALA A 344 21.52 2.15 -1.11
C ALA A 344 21.54 0.89 -1.99
N MET A 345 21.70 1.07 -3.30
CA MET A 345 21.98 -0.03 -4.23
C MET A 345 23.49 -0.13 -4.47
N ASP A 346 23.96 -1.29 -4.93
CA ASP A 346 25.40 -1.55 -5.14
C ASP A 346 25.94 -1.07 -6.50
N GLY A 347 25.08 -0.65 -7.43
CA GLY A 347 25.49 -0.14 -8.74
C GLY A 347 26.00 -1.21 -9.71
N VAL A 348 26.00 -2.49 -9.35
CA VAL A 348 26.63 -3.58 -10.14
C VAL A 348 25.75 -4.80 -10.34
N THR A 349 24.82 -5.08 -9.42
CA THR A 349 23.97 -6.27 -9.51
C THR A 349 22.97 -6.16 -10.66
N SER A 350 23.00 -7.14 -11.56
CA SER A 350 22.05 -7.28 -12.67
C SER A 350 20.78 -8.04 -12.26
N LEU A 351 19.68 -7.74 -12.96
CA LEU A 351 18.45 -8.51 -12.89
C LEU A 351 18.29 -9.34 -14.16
N GLU A 352 17.96 -10.60 -14.02
CA GLU A 352 17.65 -11.45 -15.17
C GLU A 352 16.40 -10.98 -15.91
N ARG A 353 16.43 -11.00 -17.25
CA ARG A 353 15.29 -10.64 -18.12
C ARG A 353 13.97 -11.29 -17.73
N ARG A 354 14.00 -12.61 -17.48
CA ARG A 354 12.80 -13.39 -17.12
C ARG A 354 12.22 -12.93 -15.79
N ALA A 355 13.08 -12.61 -14.82
CA ALA A 355 12.64 -12.06 -13.55
C ALA A 355 12.04 -10.67 -13.74
N PHE A 356 12.67 -9.78 -14.51
CA PHE A 356 12.13 -8.47 -14.85
C PHE A 356 10.71 -8.55 -15.46
N TYR A 357 10.52 -9.36 -16.50
CA TYR A 357 9.19 -9.53 -17.10
C TYR A 357 8.17 -10.16 -16.16
N ARG A 358 8.59 -11.10 -15.29
CA ARG A 358 7.70 -11.67 -14.27
C ARG A 358 7.21 -10.61 -13.29
N MET A 359 8.09 -9.73 -12.82
CA MET A 359 7.70 -8.64 -11.90
C MET A 359 6.65 -7.73 -12.57
N LEU A 360 6.87 -7.34 -13.83
CA LEU A 360 5.95 -6.47 -14.55
C LEU A 360 4.63 -7.17 -14.88
N ALA A 361 4.66 -8.45 -15.26
CA ALA A 361 3.46 -9.25 -15.46
C ALA A 361 2.63 -9.37 -14.17
N ARG A 362 3.29 -9.57 -13.02
CA ARG A 362 2.64 -9.57 -11.72
C ARG A 362 1.95 -8.23 -11.43
N VAL A 363 2.59 -7.11 -11.76
CA VAL A 363 2.00 -5.76 -11.61
C VAL A 363 0.78 -5.55 -12.52
N VAL A 364 0.78 -6.11 -13.74
CA VAL A 364 -0.38 -6.08 -14.66
C VAL A 364 -1.52 -6.96 -14.15
N ASP A 365 -1.20 -8.11 -13.57
CA ASP A 365 -2.19 -9.05 -13.03
C ASP A 365 -2.81 -8.60 -11.70
N ALA A 366 -2.11 -7.75 -10.95
CA ALA A 366 -2.64 -7.10 -9.75
C ALA A 366 -3.82 -6.15 -10.00
N ARG A 367 -4.24 -5.95 -11.26
CA ARG A 367 -5.49 -5.24 -11.60
C ARG A 367 -6.73 -5.82 -10.92
N GLY A 368 -6.71 -7.11 -10.58
CA GLY A 368 -7.81 -7.79 -9.89
C GLY A 368 -7.90 -7.52 -8.39
N ASN A 369 -6.89 -6.88 -7.79
CA ASN A 369 -6.88 -6.57 -6.37
C ASN A 369 -7.83 -5.40 -6.05
N LEU A 370 -7.92 -4.40 -6.93
CA LEU A 370 -8.72 -3.20 -6.70
C LEU A 370 -10.03 -3.27 -7.50
N PRO A 371 -11.14 -2.68 -6.99
CA PRO A 371 -12.45 -2.74 -7.66
C PRO A 371 -12.60 -1.73 -8.82
N TRP A 372 -11.54 -1.03 -9.19
CA TRP A 372 -11.48 -0.11 -10.33
C TRP A 372 -10.43 -0.56 -11.36
N GLN A 373 -10.57 -0.09 -12.59
CA GLN A 373 -9.56 -0.34 -13.63
C GLN A 373 -8.24 0.34 -13.28
N PRO A 374 -7.08 -0.25 -13.64
CA PRO A 374 -5.77 0.33 -13.38
C PRO A 374 -5.72 1.83 -13.72
N LYS A 375 -5.41 2.67 -12.74
CA LYS A 375 -5.21 4.12 -12.94
C LYS A 375 -3.75 4.53 -12.94
N VAL A 376 -2.85 3.62 -12.61
CA VAL A 376 -1.41 3.87 -12.49
C VAL A 376 -0.65 3.04 -13.52
N HIS A 377 0.34 3.65 -14.17
CA HIS A 377 1.21 3.07 -15.20
C HIS A 377 2.67 3.33 -14.83
N LEU A 378 3.63 2.62 -15.44
CA LEU A 378 5.03 2.69 -15.01
C LEU A 378 5.92 3.24 -16.12
N ALA A 379 6.54 4.40 -15.89
CA ALA A 379 7.75 4.80 -16.60
C ALA A 379 8.94 4.12 -15.94
N LEU A 380 9.70 3.32 -16.69
CA LEU A 380 10.75 2.43 -16.19
C LEU A 380 12.10 2.90 -16.73
N PHE A 381 13.02 3.23 -15.84
CA PHE A 381 14.42 3.48 -16.16
C PHE A 381 15.17 2.16 -15.98
N VAL A 382 15.47 1.50 -17.08
CA VAL A 382 16.16 0.21 -17.08
C VAL A 382 17.66 0.45 -17.21
N HIS A 383 18.44 -0.10 -16.29
CA HIS A 383 19.89 0.14 -16.23
C HIS A 383 20.70 -1.16 -16.39
N ARG A 384 20.35 -2.21 -15.65
CA ARG A 384 21.13 -3.45 -15.55
C ARG A 384 20.22 -4.68 -15.61
N VAL A 385 19.44 -4.80 -16.68
CA VAL A 385 18.63 -5.99 -16.95
C VAL A 385 19.27 -6.77 -18.07
N GLU A 386 19.61 -8.03 -17.82
CA GLU A 386 20.33 -8.88 -18.78
C GLU A 386 19.54 -9.03 -20.09
N GLY A 387 20.19 -8.83 -21.24
CA GLY A 387 19.54 -8.97 -22.55
C GLY A 387 18.45 -7.94 -22.85
N ILE A 388 18.34 -6.86 -22.05
CA ILE A 388 17.49 -5.71 -22.30
C ILE A 388 18.37 -4.47 -22.38
N ALA A 389 18.21 -3.67 -23.44
CA ALA A 389 19.00 -2.45 -23.62
C ALA A 389 18.70 -1.45 -22.49
N PRO A 390 19.71 -0.80 -21.88
CA PRO A 390 19.47 0.32 -20.97
C PRO A 390 18.66 1.42 -21.65
N GLY A 391 17.71 2.02 -20.93
CA GLY A 391 16.84 3.04 -21.50
C GLY A 391 15.58 3.31 -20.71
N LEU A 392 14.72 4.15 -21.30
CA LEU A 392 13.40 4.49 -20.81
C LEU A 392 12.37 3.58 -21.48
N TYR A 393 11.57 2.92 -20.64
CA TYR A 393 10.48 2.04 -21.04
C TYR A 393 9.17 2.53 -20.40
N PHE A 394 8.04 2.09 -20.93
CA PHE A 394 6.73 2.40 -20.40
C PHE A 394 5.82 1.17 -20.39
N LEU A 395 5.26 0.84 -19.23
CA LEU A 395 4.31 -0.25 -19.03
C LEU A 395 2.88 0.32 -18.97
N VAL A 396 2.08 -0.02 -19.97
CA VAL A 396 0.68 0.42 -20.09
C VAL A 396 -0.25 -0.60 -19.42
N ARG A 397 -0.53 -0.44 -18.12
CA ARG A 397 -1.38 -1.40 -17.37
C ARG A 397 -2.83 -1.50 -17.82
N ASP A 398 -3.43 -0.40 -18.30
CA ASP A 398 -4.72 -0.40 -19.00
C ASP A 398 -4.49 -0.23 -20.51
N PRO A 399 -4.63 -1.31 -21.32
CA PRO A 399 -4.43 -1.24 -22.76
C PRO A 399 -5.28 -0.19 -23.47
N ALA A 400 -6.44 0.19 -22.92
CA ALA A 400 -7.31 1.20 -23.50
C ALA A 400 -6.66 2.60 -23.53
N LEU A 401 -5.66 2.86 -22.66
CA LEU A 401 -4.96 4.14 -22.58
C LEU A 401 -3.70 4.22 -23.46
N GLY A 402 -3.36 3.16 -24.19
CA GLY A 402 -2.14 3.14 -25.01
C GLY A 402 -2.07 4.26 -26.06
N ALA A 403 -3.20 4.59 -26.70
CA ALA A 403 -3.27 5.70 -27.67
C ALA A 403 -3.13 7.08 -26.99
N ALA A 404 -3.79 7.27 -25.84
CA ALA A 404 -3.74 8.52 -25.09
C ALA A 404 -2.31 8.83 -24.60
N PHE A 405 -1.56 7.81 -24.14
CA PHE A 405 -0.16 8.01 -23.76
C PHE A 405 0.74 8.35 -24.96
N ARG A 406 0.54 7.69 -26.11
CA ARG A 406 1.30 7.99 -27.34
C ARG A 406 1.09 9.43 -27.82
N GLU A 407 -0.12 9.96 -27.65
CA GLU A 407 -0.45 11.34 -27.97
C GLU A 407 0.13 12.34 -26.95
N ALA A 408 0.05 12.00 -25.66
CA ALA A 408 0.49 12.87 -24.58
C ALA A 408 2.03 12.96 -24.45
N PHE A 409 2.76 11.91 -24.81
CA PHE A 409 4.20 11.86 -24.69
C PHE A 409 4.92 12.56 -25.85
N HIS A 410 6.22 12.81 -25.69
CA HIS A 410 7.03 13.35 -26.77
C HIS A 410 6.96 12.48 -28.04
N ARG A 411 6.76 13.13 -29.19
CA ARG A 411 6.60 12.47 -30.50
C ARG A 411 7.81 11.67 -30.98
N HIS A 412 8.99 11.90 -30.40
CA HIS A 412 10.23 11.20 -30.80
C HIS A 412 10.40 9.83 -30.13
N PHE A 413 9.55 9.46 -29.16
CA PHE A 413 9.63 8.14 -28.55
C PHE A 413 9.23 7.03 -29.51
N ARG A 414 9.97 5.91 -29.42
CA ARG A 414 9.89 4.80 -30.39
C ARG A 414 8.66 3.91 -30.21
N TRP A 415 8.27 3.66 -28.96
CA TRP A 415 7.17 2.77 -28.59
C TRP A 415 7.29 1.34 -29.16
N GLU A 416 8.49 0.76 -29.07
CA GLU A 416 8.84 -0.56 -29.61
C GLU A 416 8.70 -1.64 -28.55
N THR A 417 8.22 -2.83 -28.91
CA THR A 417 8.18 -3.96 -27.97
C THR A 417 9.60 -4.50 -27.73
N PRO A 418 10.04 -4.65 -26.47
CA PRO A 418 11.38 -5.15 -26.16
C PRO A 418 11.57 -6.63 -26.58
N PRO A 419 12.82 -7.08 -26.78
CA PRO A 419 13.10 -8.44 -27.25
C PRO A 419 12.66 -9.51 -26.25
N ASP A 420 12.04 -10.59 -26.74
CA ASP A 420 11.51 -11.70 -25.95
C ASP A 420 10.48 -11.28 -24.88
N CYS A 421 9.86 -10.11 -25.05
CA CYS A 421 8.77 -9.64 -24.19
C CYS A 421 7.52 -10.51 -24.37
N PRO A 422 6.90 -11.02 -23.30
CA PRO A 422 5.66 -11.80 -23.40
C PRO A 422 4.56 -11.00 -24.11
N ALA A 423 3.81 -11.64 -25.02
CA ALA A 423 2.78 -10.97 -25.83
C ALA A 423 1.66 -10.30 -25.00
N HIS A 424 1.41 -10.80 -23.79
CA HIS A 424 0.41 -10.25 -22.87
C HIS A 424 0.94 -9.09 -22.02
N LEU A 425 2.24 -8.75 -22.11
CA LEU A 425 2.87 -7.70 -21.34
C LEU A 425 3.01 -6.42 -22.19
N PRO A 426 2.17 -5.38 -21.96
CA PRO A 426 2.18 -4.14 -22.73
C PRO A 426 3.32 -3.20 -22.31
N LEU A 427 4.55 -3.65 -22.52
CA LEU A 427 5.79 -2.92 -22.25
C LEU A 427 6.39 -2.40 -23.55
N TYR A 428 6.80 -1.13 -23.55
CA TYR A 428 7.35 -0.47 -24.72
C TYR A 428 8.65 0.26 -24.38
N LEU A 429 9.69 0.08 -25.19
CA LEU A 429 10.88 0.91 -25.24
C LEU A 429 10.51 2.28 -25.84
N LEU A 430 10.81 3.35 -25.10
CA LEU A 430 10.61 4.73 -25.54
C LEU A 430 11.91 5.32 -26.10
N GLN A 431 13.02 5.13 -25.37
CA GLN A 431 14.33 5.65 -25.74
C GLN A 431 15.43 4.77 -25.14
N GLU A 432 16.38 4.34 -25.96
CA GLU A 432 17.61 3.68 -25.48
C GLU A 432 18.63 4.71 -24.98
N GLY A 433 19.43 4.31 -24.00
CA GLY A 433 20.54 5.10 -23.49
C GLY A 433 20.81 4.86 -22.02
N ASP A 434 21.98 5.27 -21.57
CA ASP A 434 22.28 5.31 -20.14
C ASP A 434 21.53 6.49 -19.49
N LEU A 435 20.54 6.16 -18.67
CA LEU A 435 19.71 7.10 -17.93
C LEU A 435 19.96 7.07 -16.43
N THR A 436 21.05 6.45 -15.96
CA THR A 436 21.36 6.34 -14.52
C THR A 436 21.41 7.71 -13.85
N GLY A 437 22.17 8.65 -14.41
CA GLY A 437 22.27 10.02 -13.89
C GLY A 437 20.93 10.78 -13.94
N ILE A 438 20.11 10.55 -14.98
CA ILE A 438 18.78 11.16 -15.09
C ILE A 438 17.85 10.60 -14.01
N ALA A 439 17.81 9.28 -13.82
CA ALA A 439 16.99 8.63 -12.80
C ALA A 439 17.35 9.12 -11.39
N SER A 440 18.66 9.21 -11.07
CA SER A 440 19.14 9.76 -9.79
C SER A 440 18.71 11.22 -9.62
N ASN A 441 18.91 12.07 -10.63
CA ASN A 441 18.54 13.48 -10.56
C ASN A 441 17.03 13.66 -10.32
N LEU A 442 16.20 12.99 -11.12
CA LEU A 442 14.73 13.05 -11.00
C LEU A 442 14.23 12.58 -9.64
N SER A 443 14.92 11.63 -9.01
CA SER A 443 14.65 11.16 -7.65
C SER A 443 15.30 12.04 -6.57
N CYS A 444 15.26 13.37 -6.71
CA CYS A 444 15.88 14.32 -5.77
C CYS A 444 17.39 14.09 -5.54
N ALA A 445 18.13 13.77 -6.61
CA ALA A 445 19.56 13.43 -6.55
C ALA A 445 19.89 12.24 -5.62
N GLN A 446 19.00 11.25 -5.55
CA GLN A 446 19.24 10.02 -4.80
C GLN A 446 19.81 8.94 -5.73
N ASP A 447 21.08 8.57 -5.51
CA ASP A 447 21.80 7.59 -6.34
C ASP A 447 21.14 6.21 -6.40
N ILE A 448 20.34 5.87 -5.38
CA ILE A 448 19.59 4.60 -5.28
C ILE A 448 18.68 4.34 -6.51
N ALA A 449 18.26 5.38 -7.23
CA ALA A 449 17.52 5.23 -8.47
C ALA A 449 18.42 4.77 -9.63
N GLY A 450 19.56 5.45 -9.85
CA GLY A 450 20.51 5.13 -10.92
C GLY A 450 21.39 3.90 -10.65
N ASP A 451 21.68 3.57 -9.39
CA ASP A 451 22.50 2.41 -8.99
C ASP A 451 21.74 1.08 -8.99
N SER A 452 20.46 1.13 -9.34
CA SER A 452 19.57 -0.03 -9.35
C SER A 452 19.67 -0.88 -10.61
N ALA A 453 19.01 -2.04 -10.63
CA ALA A 453 18.80 -2.77 -11.88
C ALA A 453 17.77 -2.04 -12.77
N PHE A 454 16.68 -1.57 -12.15
CA PHE A 454 15.76 -0.62 -12.74
C PHE A 454 15.09 0.23 -11.66
N SER A 455 14.71 1.45 -12.02
CA SER A 455 13.82 2.30 -11.23
C SER A 455 12.57 2.66 -12.03
N THR A 456 11.54 3.16 -11.35
CA THR A 456 10.27 3.50 -11.99
C THR A 456 9.61 4.72 -11.37
N GLY A 457 9.05 5.58 -12.22
CA GLY A 457 8.05 6.57 -11.86
C GLY A 457 6.64 6.07 -12.18
N MET A 458 5.74 6.12 -11.19
CA MET A 458 4.35 5.70 -11.31
C MET A 458 3.49 6.87 -11.78
N ILE A 459 3.01 6.78 -13.03
CA ILE A 459 2.25 7.81 -13.73
C ILE A 459 0.75 7.48 -13.63
N ALA A 460 0.00 8.35 -12.97
CA ALA A 460 -1.43 8.16 -12.71
C ALA A 460 -2.32 8.99 -13.63
N GLU A 461 -3.46 8.42 -14.03
CA GLU A 461 -4.54 9.08 -14.75
C GLU A 461 -5.29 10.05 -13.82
N PHE A 462 -4.75 11.24 -13.63
CA PHE A 462 -5.08 12.11 -12.50
C PHE A 462 -6.40 12.87 -12.70
N GLN A 463 -6.45 13.77 -13.69
CA GLN A 463 -7.60 14.65 -13.89
C GLN A 463 -8.88 13.87 -14.24
N SER A 464 -8.79 12.84 -15.09
CA SER A 464 -9.95 12.04 -15.47
C SER A 464 -10.50 11.27 -14.28
N SER A 465 -9.65 10.71 -13.41
CA SER A 465 -10.09 10.02 -12.19
C SER A 465 -10.86 10.94 -11.25
N LEU A 466 -10.35 12.16 -10.99
CA LEU A 466 -11.05 13.14 -10.15
C LEU A 466 -12.36 13.61 -10.78
N LYS A 467 -12.40 13.78 -12.10
CA LYS A 467 -13.61 14.19 -12.83
C LYS A 467 -14.68 13.10 -12.86
N CYS A 468 -14.28 11.84 -13.06
CA CYS A 468 -15.21 10.72 -13.20
C CYS A 468 -15.75 10.23 -11.85
N HIS A 469 -14.92 10.22 -10.81
CA HIS A 469 -15.29 9.64 -9.52
C HIS A 469 -15.53 10.68 -8.42
N GLY A 470 -14.90 11.85 -8.55
CA GLY A 470 -14.91 12.90 -7.55
C GLY A 470 -13.59 13.02 -6.79
N PRO A 471 -13.48 14.05 -5.92
CA PRO A 471 -12.25 14.43 -5.26
C PRO A 471 -11.66 13.32 -4.35
N TRP A 472 -12.51 12.54 -3.68
CA TRP A 472 -12.09 11.42 -2.83
C TRP A 472 -11.25 10.36 -3.57
N PHE A 473 -11.32 10.29 -4.91
CA PHE A 473 -10.52 9.34 -5.70
C PHE A 473 -9.02 9.67 -5.66
N TYR A 474 -8.64 10.87 -5.22
CA TYR A 474 -7.24 11.22 -4.99
C TYR A 474 -6.54 10.19 -4.08
N LYS A 475 -7.16 9.82 -2.94
CA LYS A 475 -6.59 8.80 -2.03
C LYS A 475 -6.30 7.47 -2.75
N ARG A 476 -7.23 7.03 -3.61
CA ARG A 476 -7.15 5.74 -4.33
C ARG A 476 -6.02 5.66 -5.34
N LEU A 477 -5.66 6.78 -5.98
CA LEU A 477 -4.48 6.84 -6.85
C LEU A 477 -3.21 6.54 -6.05
N PHE A 478 -3.11 7.06 -4.82
CA PHE A 478 -1.99 6.81 -3.92
C PHE A 478 -2.05 5.40 -3.29
N TRP A 479 -3.24 4.89 -2.98
CA TRP A 479 -3.41 3.50 -2.55
C TRP A 479 -2.93 2.51 -3.62
N GLU A 480 -3.25 2.77 -4.89
CA GLU A 480 -2.81 1.92 -6.00
C GLU A 480 -1.30 1.95 -6.19
N THR A 481 -0.66 3.13 -6.11
CA THR A 481 0.81 3.22 -6.15
C THR A 481 1.49 2.51 -4.98
N GLY A 482 0.97 2.63 -3.75
CA GLY A 482 1.48 1.91 -2.58
C GLY A 482 1.30 0.39 -2.71
N MET A 483 0.17 -0.06 -3.24
CA MET A 483 -0.08 -1.47 -3.54
C MET A 483 0.94 -2.00 -4.56
N ILE A 484 1.17 -1.28 -5.66
CA ILE A 484 2.20 -1.64 -6.65
C ILE A 484 3.59 -1.67 -6.00
N GLY A 485 3.92 -0.68 -5.17
CA GLY A 485 5.18 -0.63 -4.43
C GLY A 485 5.37 -1.85 -3.53
N GLN A 486 4.34 -2.27 -2.80
CA GLN A 486 4.40 -3.47 -1.95
C GLN A 486 4.63 -4.73 -2.78
N LEU A 487 4.00 -4.81 -3.96
CA LEU A 487 4.18 -5.94 -4.86
C LEU A 487 5.62 -6.00 -5.38
N LEU A 488 6.17 -4.87 -5.81
CA LEU A 488 7.56 -4.77 -6.27
C LEU A 488 8.55 -5.10 -5.15
N TYR A 489 8.28 -4.72 -3.91
CA TYR A 489 9.07 -5.14 -2.75
C TYR A 489 9.11 -6.67 -2.60
N LEU A 490 7.96 -7.33 -2.68
CA LEU A 490 7.87 -8.78 -2.51
C LEU A 490 8.49 -9.52 -3.72
N GLU A 491 8.25 -9.04 -4.94
CA GLU A 491 8.83 -9.61 -6.15
C GLU A 491 10.36 -9.43 -6.20
N ALA A 492 10.88 -8.29 -5.73
CA ALA A 492 12.33 -8.07 -5.59
C ALA A 492 12.96 -9.09 -4.64
N GLU A 493 12.38 -9.26 -3.45
CA GLU A 493 12.85 -10.25 -2.47
C GLU A 493 12.74 -11.68 -3.02
N ALA A 494 11.65 -12.02 -3.72
CA ALA A 494 11.48 -13.32 -4.39
C ALA A 494 12.46 -13.54 -5.56
N ALA A 495 13.07 -12.47 -6.09
CA ALA A 495 14.16 -12.52 -7.06
C ALA A 495 15.55 -12.50 -6.41
N GLY A 496 15.65 -12.51 -5.08
CA GLY A 496 16.92 -12.42 -4.35
C GLY A 496 17.54 -11.01 -4.34
N LEU A 497 16.74 -9.99 -4.66
CA LEU A 497 17.13 -8.59 -4.68
C LEU A 497 16.42 -7.82 -3.57
N SER A 498 16.62 -6.50 -3.53
CA SER A 498 15.88 -5.60 -2.66
C SER A 498 15.17 -4.52 -3.47
N GLY A 499 14.08 -4.01 -2.90
CA GLY A 499 13.38 -2.84 -3.41
C GLY A 499 13.52 -1.66 -2.47
N THR A 500 13.21 -0.47 -2.96
CA THR A 500 12.95 0.72 -2.14
C THR A 500 11.95 1.63 -2.84
N GLY A 501 10.94 2.07 -2.08
CA GLY A 501 10.05 3.14 -2.49
C GLY A 501 10.68 4.50 -2.30
N ILE A 502 10.46 5.41 -3.26
CA ILE A 502 11.06 6.74 -3.31
C ILE A 502 9.92 7.77 -3.32
N GLY A 503 9.73 8.45 -2.19
CA GLY A 503 8.73 9.51 -2.05
C GLY A 503 9.18 10.89 -2.54
N CYS A 504 10.50 11.12 -2.62
CA CYS A 504 11.09 12.36 -3.11
C CYS A 504 11.51 12.22 -4.58
N PHE A 505 10.83 12.95 -5.44
CA PHE A 505 11.14 13.10 -6.85
C PHE A 505 10.68 14.47 -7.32
N PHE A 506 11.31 15.03 -8.35
CA PHE A 506 10.91 16.31 -8.93
C PHE A 506 9.71 16.09 -9.87
N ASP A 507 8.51 16.33 -9.35
CA ASP A 507 7.23 15.98 -9.99
C ASP A 507 7.17 16.47 -11.46
N ASP A 508 7.46 17.75 -11.71
CA ASP A 508 7.37 18.33 -13.06
C ASP A 508 8.57 18.00 -13.96
N ALA A 509 9.76 17.74 -13.41
CA ALA A 509 10.91 17.32 -14.21
C ALA A 509 10.68 15.92 -14.82
N VAL A 510 9.96 15.05 -14.11
CA VAL A 510 9.49 13.77 -14.66
C VAL A 510 8.50 14.00 -15.81
N HIS A 511 7.62 15.00 -15.68
CA HIS A 511 6.65 15.33 -16.73
C HIS A 511 7.35 15.89 -17.96
N GLU A 512 8.31 16.80 -17.79
CA GLU A 512 9.14 17.35 -18.86
C GLU A 512 9.90 16.25 -19.62
N LEU A 513 10.48 15.27 -18.91
CA LEU A 513 11.12 14.11 -19.54
C LEU A 513 10.15 13.33 -20.43
N LEU A 514 8.91 13.10 -19.96
CA LEU A 514 7.92 12.31 -20.70
C LEU A 514 7.15 13.12 -21.76
N GLY A 515 7.16 14.44 -21.66
CA GLY A 515 6.39 15.36 -22.53
C GLY A 515 5.00 15.71 -22.00
N LEU A 516 4.71 15.37 -20.74
CA LEU A 516 3.47 15.71 -20.05
C LEU A 516 3.45 17.20 -19.70
N ARG A 517 2.31 17.87 -19.86
CA ARG A 517 2.20 19.34 -19.76
C ARG A 517 1.13 19.85 -18.81
N ASP A 518 0.23 18.98 -18.37
CA ASP A 518 -0.94 19.35 -17.59
C ASP A 518 -1.27 18.27 -16.55
N LEU A 519 -2.41 18.43 -15.88
CA LEU A 519 -2.88 17.54 -14.83
C LEU A 519 -3.53 16.25 -15.35
N THR A 520 -3.52 15.98 -16.67
CA THR A 520 -4.10 14.75 -17.22
C THR A 520 -3.43 13.53 -16.62
N PHE A 521 -2.09 13.54 -16.61
CA PHE A 521 -1.26 12.49 -16.03
C PHE A 521 -0.29 13.08 -15.02
N GLN A 522 -0.15 12.47 -13.84
CA GLN A 522 0.77 12.95 -12.81
C GLN A 522 1.66 11.82 -12.27
N SER A 523 2.94 12.09 -12.08
CA SER A 523 3.86 11.22 -11.32
C SER A 523 3.51 11.26 -9.84
N LEU A 524 3.18 10.11 -9.24
CA LEU A 524 2.72 10.05 -7.85
C LEU A 524 3.68 9.32 -6.90
N TYR A 525 4.42 8.33 -7.38
CA TYR A 525 5.33 7.55 -6.56
C TYR A 525 6.48 7.00 -7.38
N HIS A 526 7.67 6.87 -6.80
CA HIS A 526 8.80 6.24 -7.46
C HIS A 526 9.22 4.98 -6.71
N PHE A 527 9.87 4.05 -7.40
CA PHE A 527 10.34 2.80 -6.82
C PHE A 527 11.62 2.34 -7.51
N THR A 528 12.47 1.60 -6.81
CA THR A 528 13.73 1.06 -7.34
C THR A 528 13.93 -0.40 -6.92
N VAL A 529 14.53 -1.21 -7.79
CA VAL A 529 14.86 -2.62 -7.55
C VAL A 529 16.30 -2.88 -7.96
N GLY A 530 17.10 -3.48 -7.08
CA GLY A 530 18.50 -3.79 -7.35
C GLY A 530 19.16 -4.59 -6.23
N GLY A 531 20.46 -4.85 -6.38
CA GLY A 531 21.28 -5.42 -5.30
C GLY A 531 21.48 -4.38 -4.20
N ALA A 532 21.12 -4.72 -2.96
CA ALA A 532 21.28 -3.81 -1.83
C ALA A 532 22.74 -3.76 -1.37
N ALA A 533 23.25 -2.55 -1.13
CA ALA A 533 24.47 -2.38 -0.35
C ALA A 533 24.25 -2.85 1.10
N ARG A 534 25.30 -3.40 1.72
CA ARG A 534 25.24 -3.92 3.10
C ARG A 534 24.90 -2.80 4.10
N ASP A 535 23.80 -2.94 4.84
CA ASP A 535 23.42 -2.04 5.95
C ASP A 535 23.90 -2.61 7.30
N PRO A 536 24.96 -2.06 7.93
CA PRO A 536 25.50 -2.59 9.18
C PRO A 536 24.60 -2.38 10.40
N ARG A 537 23.52 -1.60 10.31
CA ARG A 537 22.62 -1.27 11.42
C ARG A 537 21.47 -2.27 11.61
N LEU A 538 21.35 -3.25 10.71
CA LEU A 538 20.34 -4.30 10.79
C LEU A 538 20.74 -5.33 11.85
N VAL A 539 19.94 -5.41 12.92
CA VAL A 539 20.04 -6.49 13.90
C VAL A 539 18.89 -7.46 13.61
N LEU A 540 19.22 -8.61 13.01
CA LEU A 540 18.26 -9.71 12.88
C LEU A 540 18.01 -10.28 14.29
N ARG A 541 16.75 -10.57 14.62
CA ARG A 541 16.41 -11.28 15.86
C ARG A 541 17.13 -12.64 15.82
N ALA A 542 18.15 -12.84 16.65
CA ALA A 542 18.50 -14.18 17.11
C ALA A 542 17.31 -14.68 17.94
N GLY A 543 16.94 -15.96 17.79
CA GLY A 543 15.71 -16.54 18.32
C GLY A 543 15.35 -16.10 19.74
N GLU A 544 14.09 -15.69 19.90
CA GLU A 544 13.34 -15.73 21.15
C GLU A 544 12.16 -16.67 20.95
#